data_AF-A0A814SBH5-F1
#
_entry.id   AF-A0A814SBH5-F1
#
_cell.length_a   1.000
_cell.length_b   1.000
_cell.length_c   1.000
_cell.angle_alpha   90.00
_cell.angle_beta   90.00
_cell.angle_gamma   90.00
#
_symmetry.space_group_name_H-M   'P 1'
#
loop_
_entity.id
_entity.type
_entity.pdbx_description
1 polymer ?
#
loop_
_entity_poly.entity_id
_entity_poly.type
_entity_poly.pdbx_seq_one_letter_code
_entity_poly.pdbx_strand_id
1 'polypeptide(L)'
;MLLTQISSIKYLLRQGLLLRVHDEQESNLIQLMKLRSQDINGLKDWLNDKKYLSRDIVNELAKEILPKIIRDISQQILNVNGLHSYVLKLLMKQIKDNDVLQWNDI
;
A
#
# COMPACT_ATOMS: atom_id res chain seq x y z
N MET A 1 6.16 11.77 -16.74
CA MET A 1 7.27 11.09 -16.03
C MET A 1 7.24 11.28 -14.52
N LEU A 2 7.03 12.50 -13.99
CA LEU A 2 6.91 12.71 -12.54
C LEU A 2 5.75 11.91 -11.89
N LEU A 3 4.57 11.88 -12.51
CA LEU A 3 3.46 11.04 -12.03
C LEU A 3 3.81 9.55 -12.01
N THR A 4 4.61 9.10 -12.99
CA THR A 4 5.16 7.74 -13.04
C THR A 4 6.07 7.49 -11.83
N GLN A 5 6.96 8.43 -11.51
CA GLN A 5 7.81 8.34 -10.32
C GLN A 5 6.99 8.31 -9.03
N ILE A 6 6.02 9.20 -8.86
CA ILE A 6 5.16 9.27 -7.66
C ILE A 6 4.37 7.97 -7.49
N SER A 7 3.79 7.44 -8.56
CA SER A 7 3.06 6.16 -8.51
C SER A 7 3.98 4.98 -8.20
N SER A 8 5.21 4.97 -8.73
CA SER A 8 6.23 3.97 -8.38
C SER A 8 6.65 4.05 -6.91
N ILE A 9 6.88 5.26 -6.38
CA ILE A 9 7.18 5.48 -4.96
C ILE A 9 6.02 4.99 -4.09
N LYS A 10 4.79 5.35 -4.43
CA LYS A 10 3.59 4.91 -3.71
C LYS A 10 3.48 3.38 -3.69
N TYR A 11 3.74 2.73 -4.83
CA TYR A 11 3.73 1.28 -4.93
C TYR A 11 4.74 0.65 -3.98
N LEU A 12 6.01 1.08 -4.03
CA LEU A 12 7.08 0.54 -3.19
C LEU A 12 6.84 0.76 -1.70
N LEU A 13 6.45 1.99 -1.30
CA LEU A 13 6.15 2.32 0.08
C LEU A 13 4.97 1.52 0.64
N ARG A 14 3.95 1.25 -0.18
CA ARG A 14 2.80 0.43 0.25
C ARG A 14 3.19 -1.03 0.51
N GLN A 15 4.23 -1.53 -0.16
CA GLN A 15 4.81 -2.85 0.09
C GLN A 15 5.85 -2.86 1.24
N GLY A 16 6.16 -1.70 1.82
CA GLY A 16 7.22 -1.57 2.82
C GLY A 16 8.64 -1.72 2.26
N LEU A 17 8.82 -1.57 0.95
CA LEU A 17 10.12 -1.69 0.30
C LEU A 17 10.92 -0.38 0.39
N LEU A 18 12.22 -0.51 0.64
CA LEU A 18 13.15 0.61 0.63
C LEU A 18 13.22 1.24 -0.77
N LEU A 19 13.10 2.56 -0.87
CA LEU A 19 13.21 3.24 -2.17
C LEU A 19 14.64 3.24 -2.72
N ARG A 20 15.63 3.24 -1.82
CA ARG A 20 17.07 3.30 -2.12
C ARG A 20 17.84 2.26 -1.32
N VAL A 21 18.91 1.79 -1.91
CA VAL A 21 19.98 1.00 -1.27
C VAL A 21 21.31 1.72 -1.50
N HIS A 22 22.39 1.23 -0.88
CA HIS A 22 23.71 1.86 -0.94
C HIS A 22 24.21 2.10 -2.38
N ASP A 23 23.89 1.19 -3.29
CA ASP A 23 24.08 1.38 -4.72
C ASP A 23 22.81 2.00 -5.35
N GLU A 24 22.95 3.18 -5.95
CA GLU A 24 21.84 3.88 -6.59
C GLU A 24 21.30 3.12 -7.82
N GLN A 25 22.16 2.40 -8.55
CA GLN A 25 21.76 1.62 -9.74
C GLN A 25 20.84 0.45 -9.37
N GLU A 26 21.07 -0.11 -8.18
CA GLU A 26 20.34 -1.24 -7.61
C GLU A 26 19.15 -0.83 -6.74
N SER A 27 18.88 0.47 -6.62
CA SER A 27 17.73 0.94 -5.85
C SER A 27 16.39 0.48 -6.45
N ASN A 28 15.47 0.03 -5.59
CA ASN A 28 14.16 -0.47 -6.02
C ASN A 28 13.40 0.56 -6.87
N LEU A 29 13.52 1.86 -6.56
CA LEU A 29 12.90 2.91 -7.35
C LEU A 29 13.49 2.99 -8.77
N ILE A 30 14.81 2.92 -8.90
CA ILE A 30 15.48 2.96 -10.21
C ILE A 30 15.18 1.69 -11.01
N GLN A 31 15.23 0.52 -10.40
CA GLN A 31 14.89 -0.74 -11.05
C GLN A 31 13.44 -0.74 -11.55
N LEU A 32 12.49 -0.32 -10.71
CA LEU A 32 11.08 -0.23 -11.11
C LEU A 32 10.88 0.79 -12.24
N MET A 33 11.56 1.92 -12.20
CA MET A 33 11.45 2.91 -13.27
C MET A 33 12.11 2.46 -14.57
N LYS A 34 13.25 1.73 -14.51
CA LYS A 34 13.87 1.07 -15.66
C LYS A 34 12.90 0.07 -16.29
N LEU A 35 12.24 -0.77 -15.48
CA LEU A 35 11.22 -1.70 -15.94
C LEU A 35 10.07 -0.96 -16.65
N ARG A 36 9.49 0.05 -15.98
CA ARG A 36 8.39 0.86 -16.55
C ARG A 36 8.80 1.64 -17.80
N SER A 37 10.11 1.86 -18.02
CA SER A 37 10.59 2.55 -19.22
C SER A 37 10.49 1.69 -20.48
N GLN A 38 10.28 0.38 -20.34
CA GLN A 38 10.01 -0.52 -21.45
C GLN A 38 8.63 -0.23 -22.07
N ASP A 39 7.67 0.21 -21.25
CA ASP A 39 6.29 0.45 -21.68
C ASP A 39 5.96 1.94 -21.89
N ILE A 40 6.76 2.86 -21.33
CA ILE A 40 6.48 4.30 -21.34
C ILE A 40 7.54 5.04 -22.16
N ASN A 41 7.14 5.47 -23.36
CA ASN A 41 7.98 6.26 -24.28
C ASN A 41 8.54 7.52 -23.61
N GLY A 42 9.86 7.73 -23.73
CA GLY A 42 10.56 8.89 -23.16
C GLY A 42 10.88 8.79 -21.67
N LEU A 43 10.45 7.73 -20.97
CA LEU A 43 10.81 7.56 -19.56
C LEU A 43 12.30 7.26 -19.39
N LYS A 44 12.89 6.51 -20.33
CA LYS A 44 14.32 6.20 -20.34
C LYS A 44 15.19 7.47 -20.40
N ASP A 45 14.82 8.42 -21.26
CA ASP A 45 15.54 9.69 -21.39
C ASP A 45 15.38 10.56 -20.15
N TRP A 46 14.18 10.57 -19.59
CA TRP A 46 13.91 11.26 -18.32
C TRP A 46 14.70 10.67 -17.14
N LEU A 47 14.95 9.35 -17.12
CA LEU A 47 15.80 8.72 -16.11
C LEU A 47 17.26 9.15 -16.25
N ASN A 48 17.73 9.38 -17.47
CA ASN A 48 19.10 9.82 -17.73
C ASN A 48 19.35 11.26 -17.29
N ASP A 49 18.33 12.13 -17.32
CA ASP A 49 18.41 13.51 -16.81
C ASP A 49 18.65 13.57 -15.30
N LYS A 50 18.27 12.52 -14.54
CA LYS A 50 18.45 12.33 -13.08
C LYS A 50 17.95 13.46 -12.16
N LYS A 51 17.43 14.57 -12.70
CA LYS A 51 17.05 15.78 -11.97
C LYS A 51 16.07 15.51 -10.82
N TYR A 52 15.06 14.68 -11.06
CA TYR A 52 14.03 14.34 -10.07
C TYR A 52 14.34 13.04 -9.29
N LEU A 53 15.43 12.38 -9.63
CA LEU A 53 15.93 11.19 -8.94
C LEU A 53 17.03 11.55 -7.94
N SER A 54 17.19 12.83 -7.57
CA SER A 54 18.09 13.19 -6.49
C SER A 54 17.59 12.62 -5.16
N ARG A 55 18.52 12.41 -4.23
CA ARG A 55 18.20 11.86 -2.91
C ARG A 55 17.19 12.73 -2.17
N ASP A 56 17.40 14.04 -2.20
CA ASP A 56 16.55 15.00 -1.49
C ASP A 56 15.12 15.00 -2.04
N ILE A 57 14.96 15.05 -3.37
CA ILE A 57 13.63 15.05 -4.00
C ILE A 57 12.89 13.75 -3.67
N VAL A 58 13.55 12.59 -3.80
CA VAL A 58 12.91 11.30 -3.50
C VAL A 58 12.53 11.20 -2.02
N ASN A 59 13.37 11.69 -1.12
CA ASN A 59 13.09 11.69 0.31
C ASN A 59 11.90 12.60 0.66
N GLU A 60 11.82 13.80 0.07
CA GLU A 60 10.68 14.70 0.29
C GLU A 60 9.38 14.11 -0.26
N LEU A 61 9.41 13.53 -1.46
CA LEU A 61 8.25 12.81 -1.99
C LEU A 61 7.81 11.67 -1.07
N ALA A 62 8.76 10.92 -0.50
CA ALA A 62 8.45 9.84 0.42
C ALA A 62 7.83 10.36 1.72
N LYS A 63 8.36 11.43 2.31
CA LYS A 63 7.80 12.08 3.51
C LYS A 63 6.36 12.54 3.31
N GLU A 64 6.02 13.04 2.13
CA GLU A 64 4.66 13.50 1.80
C GLU A 64 3.67 12.34 1.53
N ILE A 65 4.16 11.22 0.99
CA ILE A 65 3.31 10.09 0.57
C ILE A 65 3.10 9.09 1.72
N LEU A 66 4.15 8.79 2.49
CA LEU A 66 4.16 7.71 3.47
C LEU A 66 3.07 7.84 4.55
N PRO A 67 2.82 9.02 5.17
CA PRO A 67 1.79 9.16 6.20
C PRO A 67 0.38 8.82 5.69
N LYS A 68 0.09 9.17 4.42
CA LYS A 68 -1.20 8.85 3.78
C LYS A 68 -1.35 7.35 3.61
N ILE A 69 -0.32 6.66 3.14
CA ILE A 69 -0.31 5.20 3.01
C ILE A 69 -0.53 4.53 4.36
N ILE A 70 0.20 4.96 5.40
CA ILE A 70 0.05 4.41 6.76
C ILE A 70 -1.38 4.58 7.25
N ARG A 71 -1.96 5.79 7.11
CA ARG A 71 -3.35 6.05 7.49
C ARG A 71 -4.33 5.14 6.75
N ASP A 72 -4.17 5.00 5.44
CA ASP A 72 -5.05 4.17 4.61
C ASP A 72 -4.97 2.69 5.01
N ILE A 73 -3.77 2.17 5.30
CA ILE A 73 -3.57 0.78 5.76
C ILE A 73 -4.17 0.59 7.15
N SER A 74 -3.92 1.52 8.08
CA SER A 74 -4.49 1.47 9.43
C SER A 74 -6.02 1.47 9.41
N GLN A 75 -6.64 2.29 8.55
CA GLN A 75 -8.09 2.29 8.36
C GLN A 75 -8.60 0.97 7.80
N GLN A 76 -7.90 0.38 6.82
CA GLN A 76 -8.27 -0.95 6.29
C GLN A 76 -8.23 -2.02 7.38
N ILE A 77 -7.19 -2.04 8.22
CA ILE A 77 -7.07 -2.99 9.34
C ILE A 77 -8.20 -2.79 10.35
N LEU A 78 -8.45 -1.54 10.75
CA LEU A 78 -9.52 -1.22 11.71
C LEU A 78 -10.90 -1.63 11.17
N ASN A 79 -11.18 -1.38 9.89
CA ASN A 79 -12.44 -1.76 9.26
C ASN A 79 -12.61 -3.28 9.19
N VAL A 80 -11.56 -4.03 8.86
CA VAL A 80 -11.59 -5.50 8.86
C VAL A 80 -11.87 -6.04 10.27
N ASN A 81 -11.22 -5.48 11.29
CA ASN A 81 -11.45 -5.89 12.68
C ASN A 81 -12.86 -5.56 13.17
N GLY A 82 -13.37 -4.37 12.81
CA GLY A 82 -14.75 -3.98 13.10
C GLY A 82 -15.78 -4.90 12.44
N LEU A 83 -15.55 -5.24 11.17
CA LEU A 83 -16.40 -6.19 10.44
C LEU A 83 -16.36 -7.58 11.07
N HIS A 84 -15.18 -8.08 11.43
CA HIS A 84 -15.03 -9.37 12.10
C HIS A 84 -15.80 -9.42 13.43
N SER A 85 -15.66 -8.38 14.27
CA SER A 85 -16.40 -8.27 15.53
C SER A 85 -17.91 -8.24 15.32
N TYR A 86 -18.38 -7.52 14.30
CA TYR A 86 -19.79 -7.43 13.96
C TYR A 86 -20.36 -8.78 13.47
N VAL A 87 -19.65 -9.47 12.58
CA VAL A 87 -20.03 -10.80 12.09
C VAL A 87 -20.08 -11.81 13.24
N LEU A 88 -19.09 -11.80 14.14
CA LEU A 88 -19.08 -12.69 15.31
C LEU A 88 -20.30 -12.44 16.22
N LYS A 89 -20.66 -11.17 16.48
CA LYS A 89 -21.86 -10.82 17.26
C LYS A 89 -23.15 -11.33 16.61
N LEU A 90 -23.28 -11.21 15.29
CA LEU A 90 -24.43 -11.74 14.56
C LEU A 90 -24.50 -13.26 14.65
N LEU A 91 -23.38 -13.96 14.48
CA LEU A 91 -23.32 -15.42 14.62
C LEU A 91 -23.67 -15.87 16.05
N MET A 92 -23.13 -15.20 17.08
CA MET A 92 -23.49 -15.49 18.47
C MET A 92 -24.97 -15.24 18.76
N LYS A 93 -25.57 -14.20 18.17
CA LYS A 93 -27.01 -13.95 18.28
C LYS A 93 -27.82 -15.06 17.60
N GLN A 94 -27.45 -15.47 16.39
CA GLN A 94 -28.11 -16.54 15.65
C GLN A 94 -28.06 -17.87 16.40
N ILE A 95 -26.92 -18.22 17.01
CA ILE A 95 -26.77 -19.42 17.83
C ILE A 95 -27.70 -19.37 19.03
N LYS A 96 -27.71 -18.23 19.76
CA LYS A 96 -28.59 -18.04 20.90
C LYS A 96 -30.07 -18.11 20.53
N ASP A 97 -30.46 -17.51 19.40
CA ASP A 97 -31.85 -17.53 18.92
C ASP A 97 -32.28 -18.93 18.45
N ASN A 98 -31.33 -19.76 17.95
CA ASN A 98 -31.58 -21.16 17.58
C ASN A 98 -31.65 -22.11 18.79
N ASP A 99 -30.87 -21.88 19.85
CA ASP A 99 -30.87 -22.72 21.07
C ASP A 99 -32.15 -22.54 21.91
N VAL A 100 -32.87 -21.42 21.75
CA VAL A 100 -34.15 -21.15 22.44
C VAL A 100 -35.31 -22.00 21.87
N LEU A 101 -35.14 -22.65 20.71
CA LEU A 101 -36.18 -23.46 20.05
C LEU A 101 -36.16 -24.97 20.39
N GLN A 102 -35.31 -25.46 21.31
CA GLN A 102 -35.20 -26.91 21.60
C GLN A 102 -35.70 -27.37 22.99
N TRP A 103 -36.30 -26.51 23.82
CA TRP A 103 -36.67 -26.89 25.21
C TRP A 103 -38.15 -26.74 25.59
N ASN A 104 -39.06 -26.55 24.63
CA ASN A 104 -40.51 -26.43 24.93
C ASN A 104 -41.38 -27.58 24.38
N ASP A 105 -40.78 -28.63 23.80
CA ASP A 105 -41.52 -29.78 23.24
C ASP A 105 -41.17 -31.13 23.92
N ILE A 106 -40.98 -31.15 25.24
CA ILE A 106 -41.00 -32.38 26.05
C ILE A 106 -42.06 -32.29 27.13
#